data_AF-A0A2A2A8V4-F1
#
_entry.id   AF-A0A2A2A8V4-F1
#
_cell.length_a   1.000
_cell.length_b   1.000
_cell.length_c   1.000
_cell.angle_alpha   90.00
_cell.angle_beta   90.00
_cell.angle_gamma   90.00
#
_symmetry.space_group_name_H-M   'P 1'
#
loop_
_entity.id
_entity.type
_entity.pdbx_description
1 polymer ?
#
loop_
_entity_poly.entity_id
_entity_poly.type
_entity_poly.pdbx_seq_one_letter_code
_entity_poly.pdbx_strand_id
1 'polypeptide(L)' 'MTPQQIKEQFRARGQSVGQWADAHGFPRDVVYRVLNGRAAGWRGQTHEVAVALGLKPNPTQATTSKV' A
#
# COMPACT_ATOMS: atom_id res chain seq x y z
N MET A 1 -2.71 6.23 7.97
CA MET A 1 -1.75 5.13 8.29
C MET A 1 -0.34 5.63 8.08
N THR A 2 0.59 5.35 9.00
CA THR A 2 2.02 5.63 8.80
C THR A 2 2.74 4.38 8.26
N PRO A 3 3.91 4.51 7.61
CA PRO A 3 4.65 3.35 7.12
C PRO A 3 5.11 2.37 8.22
N GLN A 4 5.31 2.87 9.44
CA GLN A 4 5.61 2.03 10.60
C GLN A 4 4.41 1.14 10.97
N GLN A 5 3.21 1.72 11.04
CA GLN A 5 1.99 0.95 11.31
C GLN A 5 1.73 -0.14 10.29
N ILE A 6 2.10 0.09 9.03
CA ILE A 6 1.98 -0.93 7.99
C ILE A 6 2.96 -2.07 8.21
N LYS A 7 4.21 -1.77 8.56
CA LYS A 7 5.18 -2.81 8.95
C LYS A 7 4.71 -3.60 10.17
N GLU A 8 4.07 -2.94 11.12
CA GLU A 8 3.46 -3.59 12.29
C GLU A 8 2.28 -4.49 11.90
N GLN A 9 1.40 -4.04 11.00
CA GLN A 9 0.33 -4.90 10.48
C GLN A 9 0.86 -6.13 9.75
N PHE A 10 1.92 -5.97 8.96
CA PHE A 10 2.58 -7.09 8.31
C PHE A 10 3.12 -8.10 9.34
N ARG A 11 3.75 -7.61 10.41
CA ARG A 11 4.19 -8.45 11.54
C ARG A 11 3.03 -9.14 12.24
N ALA A 12 1.95 -8.42 12.53
CA ALA A 12 0.77 -8.95 13.20
C ALA A 12 0.06 -10.05 12.37
N ARG A 13 0.08 -9.91 11.04
CA ARG A 13 -0.48 -10.90 10.10
C ARG A 13 0.48 -12.05 9.78
N GLY A 14 1.73 -12.00 10.25
CA GLY A 14 2.77 -12.96 9.88
C GLY A 14 3.17 -12.94 8.39
N GLN A 15 2.81 -11.87 7.67
CA GLN A 15 3.06 -11.74 6.23
C GLN A 15 4.21 -10.77 6.00
N SER A 16 5.18 -11.15 5.16
CA SER A 16 6.25 -10.22 4.77
C SER A 16 5.77 -9.24 3.69
N VAL A 17 6.37 -8.05 3.65
CA VAL A 17 6.14 -7.06 2.59
C VAL A 17 6.36 -7.67 1.21
N GLY A 18 7.38 -8.53 1.07
CA GLY A 18 7.68 -9.23 -0.17
C GLY A 18 6.59 -10.21 -0.61
N GLN A 19 6.05 -11.00 0.33
CA GLN A 19 4.92 -11.89 0.04
C GLN A 19 3.65 -11.12 -0.29
N TRP A 20 3.38 -10.03 0.43
CA TRP A 20 2.24 -9.18 0.14
C TRP A 20 2.33 -8.58 -1.27
N ALA A 21 3.52 -8.10 -1.65
CA ALA A 21 3.78 -7.56 -2.97
C ALA A 21 3.55 -8.62 -4.06
N ASP A 22 4.06 -9.83 -3.87
CA ASP A 22 3.88 -10.98 -4.76
C ASP A 22 2.39 -11.31 -4.95
N ALA A 23 1.65 -11.40 -3.83
CA ALA A 23 0.22 -11.71 -3.82
C ALA A 23 -0.64 -10.64 -4.51
N HIS A 24 -0.18 -9.38 -4.54
CA HIS A 24 -0.87 -8.28 -5.23
C HIS A 24 -0.32 -8.01 -6.64
N GLY A 25 0.69 -8.76 -7.08
CA GLY A 25 1.33 -8.55 -8.39
C GLY A 25 2.19 -7.29 -8.49
N PHE A 26 2.62 -6.72 -7.36
CA PHE A 26 3.47 -5.54 -7.35
C PHE A 26 4.96 -5.88 -7.25
N PRO A 27 5.84 -5.11 -7.92
CA PRO A 27 7.27 -5.27 -7.74
C PRO A 27 7.67 -4.89 -6.30
N ARG A 28 8.38 -5.78 -5.61
CA ARG A 28 8.82 -5.57 -4.22
C ARG A 28 9.56 -4.25 -4.04
N ASP A 29 10.38 -3.88 -5.01
CA ASP A 29 11.14 -2.62 -5.01
C ASP A 29 10.22 -1.38 -4.97
N VAL A 30 9.10 -1.39 -5.71
CA VAL A 30 8.09 -0.31 -5.69
C VAL A 30 7.45 -0.22 -4.31
N VAL A 31 7.11 -1.36 -3.71
CA VAL A 31 6.51 -1.42 -2.37
C VAL A 31 7.47 -0.86 -1.31
N TYR A 32 8.74 -1.24 -1.35
CA TYR A 32 9.75 -0.67 -0.46
C TYR A 32 10.00 0.82 -0.68
N ARG A 33 9.94 1.31 -1.93
CA ARG A 33 10.05 2.74 -2.22
C ARG A 33 8.89 3.53 -1.62
N VAL A 34 7.66 3.01 -1.68
CA VAL A 34 6.48 3.64 -1.08
C VAL A 34 6.56 3.59 0.46
N LEU A 35 6.91 2.43 1.04
CA LEU A 35 7.04 2.28 2.50
C LEU A 35 8.17 3.12 3.11
N ASN A 36 9.26 3.33 2.38
CA ASN A 36 10.36 4.17 2.86
C ASN A 36 10.16 5.66 2.53
N GLY A 37 9.01 6.04 1.96
CA GLY A 37 8.71 7.43 1.59
C GLY A 37 9.54 7.98 0.42
N ARG A 38 10.26 7.12 -0.31
CA ARG A 38 11.07 7.52 -1.48
C ARG A 38 10.21 7.77 -2.72
N ALA A 39 9.04 7.14 -2.80
CA ALA A 39 8.06 7.36 -3.85
C ALA A 39 6.84 8.08 -3.28
N ALA A 40 6.50 9.23 -3.88
CA ALA A 40 5.42 10.06 -3.36
C ALA A 40 4.00 9.57 -3.77
N GLY A 41 3.90 8.47 -4.54
CA GLY A 41 2.64 7.73 -4.73
C GLY A 41 1.53 8.53 -5.41
N TRP A 42 1.90 9.41 -6.34
CA TRP A 42 0.94 10.28 -7.05
C TRP A 42 0.31 9.59 -8.25
N ARG A 43 1.02 8.68 -8.92
CA ARG A 43 0.56 8.02 -10.15
C ARG A 43 1.18 6.64 -10.36
N GLY A 44 0.56 5.84 -11.23
CA GLY A 44 0.98 4.50 -11.63
C GLY A 44 1.09 3.52 -10.46
N GLN A 45 1.99 2.54 -10.57
CA GLN A 45 2.16 1.47 -9.57
C GLN A 45 2.42 2.01 -8.16
N THR A 46 3.13 3.12 -8.00
CA THR A 46 3.36 3.72 -6.67
C THR A 46 2.08 4.26 -6.02
N HIS A 47 1.14 4.75 -6.83
CA HIS A 47 -0.18 5.17 -6.36
C HIS A 47 -1.03 3.97 -5.98
N GLU A 48 -1.09 2.96 -6.86
CA GLU A 48 -1.85 1.73 -6.63
C GLU A 48 -1.39 1.01 -5.36
N VAL A 49 -0.07 0.90 -5.16
CA VAL A 49 0.51 0.36 -3.93
C VAL A 49 0.15 1.22 -2.71
N ALA A 50 0.23 2.55 -2.80
CA ALA A 50 -0.12 3.43 -1.68
C ALA A 50 -1.61 3.31 -1.30
N VAL A 51 -2.48 3.12 -2.28
CA VAL A 51 -3.91 2.87 -2.06
C VAL A 51 -4.15 1.48 -1.45
N ALA A 52 -3.54 0.43 -2.02
CA ALA A 52 -3.67 -0.95 -1.53
C ALA A 52 -3.12 -1.13 -0.10
N LEU A 53 -2.06 -0.39 0.23
CA LEU A 53 -1.49 -0.33 1.58
C LEU A 53 -2.33 0.51 2.56
N GLY A 54 -3.34 1.25 2.09
CA GLY A 54 -4.14 2.15 2.93
C GLY A 54 -3.39 3.42 3.37
N LEU A 55 -2.28 3.75 2.71
CA LEU A 55 -1.56 5.02 2.92
C LEU A 55 -2.32 6.20 2.30
N LYS A 56 -3.08 5.95 1.23
CA LYS A 56 -3.90 6.96 0.55
C LYS A 56 -5.32 6.44 0.33
N PRO A 57 -6.33 7.32 0.40
CA PRO A 57 -7.69 6.95 0.00
C PRO A 57 -7.73 6.68 -1.51
N ASN A 58 -8.50 5.66 -1.91
CA ASN A 58 -8.75 5.40 -3.32
C ASN A 58 -9.69 6.47 -3.87
N PRO A 59 -9.25 7.33 -4.82
CA PRO A 59 -10.10 8.39 -5.37
C PRO A 59 -11.31 7.84 -6.13
N THR A 60 -11.26 6.58 -6.60
CA THR A 60 -12.34 5.93 -7.36
C THR A 60 -13.38 5.26 -6.45
N GLN A 61 -13.12 5.12 -5.15
CA GLN A 61 -14.09 4.61 -4.17
C GLN A 61 -14.84 5.72 -3.42
N ALA A 62 -14.73 6.98 -3.85
CA ALA A 62 -15.43 8.12 -3.24
C ALA A 62 -16.94 8.14 -3.51
N THR A 63 -17.55 7.10 -4.09
CA THR A 63 -19.00 7.07 -4.33
C THR A 63 -19.52 5.64 -4.37
N THR A 64 -20.05 5.14 -3.24
CA THR A 64 -20.97 3.98 -3.01
C THR A 64 -20.63 3.47 -1.60
N SER A 65 -21.47 3.46 -0.56
CA SER A 65 -22.93 3.45 -0.34
C SER A 65 -23.16 4.05 1.06
N LYS A 66 -24.09 5.00 1.26
CA LYS A 66 -25.53 4.80 1.50
C LYS A 66 -25.83 4.24 2.91
N VAL A 67 -26.29 5.09 3.84
CA VAL A 67 -27.71 5.29 4.23
C VAL A 67 -27.85 6.53 5.10
#